data_AF-A0A9Q3ZH26-F1
#
_entry.id   AF-A0A9Q3ZH26-F1
#
_cell.length_a   1.000
_cell.length_b   1.000
_cell.length_c   1.000
_cell.angle_alpha   90.00
_cell.angle_beta   90.00
_cell.angle_gamma   90.00
#
_symmetry.space_group_name_H-M   'P 1'
#
loop_
_entity.id
_entity.type
_entity.pdbx_description
1 polymer ?
#
loop_
_entity_poly.entity_id
_entity_poly.type
_entity_poly.pdbx_seq_one_letter_code
_entity_poly.pdbx_strand_id
1 'polypeptide(L)'
;MTPRQRLEQVDWPALEQHLDDQGHAVIPGLLDAGECTGLAALYAETDRFRSRVVMARHGFGRGEYQYFAYPLPTLVDTLRQDLYPRLVPIANRWQARLGKARRFPAQHRAYLAQCHDGGQCRPTPLLLRYRPGDYNCLHQDL
;
A
#
# COMPACT_ATOMS: atom_id res chain seq x y z
N MET A 1 3.01 -12.16 17.86
CA MET A 1 4.07 -11.47 17.10
C MET A 1 3.49 -10.21 16.51
N THR A 2 4.24 -9.12 16.47
CA THR A 2 3.82 -7.91 15.75
C THR A 2 4.06 -8.08 14.23
N PRO A 3 3.41 -7.30 13.36
CA PRO A 3 3.66 -7.33 11.92
C PRO A 3 5.14 -7.11 11.58
N ARG A 4 5.84 -6.25 12.32
CA ARG A 4 7.29 -6.05 12.19
C ARG A 4 8.08 -7.34 12.39
N GLN A 5 7.79 -8.07 13.47
CA GLN A 5 8.46 -9.35 13.76
C GLN A 5 8.18 -10.40 12.68
N ARG A 6 6.98 -10.36 12.06
CA ARG A 6 6.63 -11.25 10.94
C ARG A 6 7.40 -10.87 9.67
N LEU A 7 7.58 -9.57 9.38
CA LEU A 7 8.39 -9.08 8.26
C LEU A 7 9.88 -9.45 8.37
N GLU A 8 10.41 -9.52 9.59
CA GLU A 8 11.79 -9.96 9.85
C GLU A 8 12.02 -11.43 9.52
N GLN A 9 10.96 -12.25 9.52
CA GLN A 9 11.01 -13.68 9.21
C GLN A 9 10.78 -14.00 7.73
N VAL A 10 10.46 -12.99 6.91
CA VAL A 10 10.24 -13.18 5.48
C VAL A 10 11.57 -13.51 4.79
N ASP A 11 11.57 -14.53 3.94
CA ASP A 11 12.65 -14.81 2.99
C ASP A 11 12.61 -13.77 1.88
N TRP A 12 13.24 -12.62 2.14
CA TRP A 12 13.31 -11.50 1.21
C TRP A 12 13.97 -11.87 -0.13
N PRO A 13 15.11 -12.58 -0.17
CA PRO A 13 15.68 -13.05 -1.43
C PRO A 13 14.69 -13.85 -2.29
N ALA A 14 13.96 -14.80 -1.71
CA ALA A 14 12.97 -15.58 -2.44
C ALA A 14 11.80 -14.71 -2.94
N LEU A 15 11.32 -13.79 -2.10
CA LEU A 15 10.24 -12.86 -2.45
C LEU A 15 10.66 -11.92 -3.59
N GLU A 16 11.88 -11.40 -3.54
CA GLU A 16 12.45 -10.54 -4.59
C GLU A 16 12.58 -11.26 -5.92
N GLN A 17 13.04 -12.52 -5.90
CA GLN A 17 13.12 -13.34 -7.11
C GLN A 17 11.73 -13.60 -7.69
N HIS A 18 10.75 -13.91 -6.84
CA HIS A 18 9.38 -14.12 -7.28
C HIS A 18 8.75 -12.85 -7.88
N LEU A 19 9.04 -11.66 -7.31
CA LEU A 19 8.66 -10.38 -7.90
C LEU A 19 9.28 -10.17 -9.29
N ASP A 20 10.58 -10.46 -9.44
CA ASP A 20 11.28 -10.33 -10.72
C ASP A 20 10.70 -11.29 -11.79
N ASP A 21 10.33 -12.52 -11.40
CA ASP A 21 9.86 -13.55 -12.34
C ASP A 21 8.35 -13.44 -12.67
N GLN A 22 7.52 -13.06 -11.70
CA GLN A 22 6.05 -13.11 -11.80
C GLN A 22 5.37 -11.73 -11.78
N GLY A 23 6.12 -10.66 -11.52
CA GLY A 23 5.59 -9.30 -11.39
C GLY A 23 4.78 -9.05 -10.11
N HIS A 24 4.64 -10.04 -9.22
CA HIS A 24 3.95 -9.94 -7.94
C HIS A 24 4.55 -10.94 -6.94
N ALA A 25 4.31 -10.73 -5.64
CA ALA A 25 4.64 -11.69 -4.59
C ALA A 25 3.74 -11.56 -3.37
N VAL A 26 3.62 -12.65 -2.60
CA VAL A 26 2.75 -12.75 -1.43
C VAL A 26 3.60 -12.94 -0.18
N ILE A 27 3.33 -12.13 0.86
CA ILE A 27 3.85 -12.34 2.21
C ILE A 27 2.76 -13.06 3.01
N PRO A 28 2.87 -14.39 3.23
CA PRO A 28 1.86 -15.13 3.96
C PRO A 28 1.82 -14.68 5.42
N GLY A 29 0.61 -14.47 5.95
CA GLY A 29 0.41 -14.17 7.37
C GLY A 29 1.03 -12.86 7.86
N LEU A 30 1.27 -11.88 6.97
CA LEU A 30 1.77 -10.56 7.39
C LEU A 30 0.87 -9.92 8.46
N LEU A 31 -0.43 -10.04 8.27
CA LEU A 31 -1.47 -9.66 9.22
C LEU A 31 -2.23 -10.89 9.68
N ASP A 32 -2.55 -10.94 10.96
CA ASP A 32 -3.44 -11.95 11.52
C ASP A 32 -4.92 -11.58 11.35
N ALA A 33 -5.81 -12.52 11.69
CA ALA A 33 -7.25 -12.33 11.53
C ALA A 33 -7.80 -11.18 12.39
N GLY A 34 -7.22 -10.93 13.56
CA GLY A 34 -7.63 -9.84 14.45
C GLY A 34 -7.24 -8.48 13.87
N GLU A 35 -6.02 -8.36 13.38
CA GLU A 35 -5.52 -7.16 12.70
C GLU A 35 -6.33 -6.86 11.43
N CYS A 36 -6.63 -7.87 10.62
CA CYS A 36 -7.49 -7.73 9.45
C CYS A 36 -8.91 -7.28 9.80
N THR A 37 -9.51 -7.88 10.83
CA THR A 37 -10.86 -7.51 11.31
C THR A 37 -10.87 -6.08 11.83
N GLY A 38 -9.85 -5.69 12.60
CA GLY A 38 -9.69 -4.34 13.12
C GLY A 38 -9.58 -3.30 12.00
N LEU A 39 -8.74 -3.55 10.98
CA LEU A 39 -8.64 -2.65 9.82
C LEU A 39 -9.94 -2.55 9.04
N ALA A 40 -10.64 -3.66 8.82
CA ALA A 40 -11.91 -3.68 8.10
C ALA A 40 -12.99 -2.88 8.84
N ALA A 41 -13.04 -2.98 10.17
CA ALA A 41 -13.99 -2.24 11.01
C ALA A 41 -13.85 -0.72 10.88
N LEU A 42 -12.62 -0.22 10.62
CA LEU A 42 -12.36 1.21 10.44
C LEU A 42 -13.20 1.82 9.32
N TYR A 43 -13.66 1.05 8.34
CA TYR A 43 -14.47 1.56 7.23
C TYR A 43 -15.73 2.30 7.69
N ALA A 44 -16.29 1.94 8.86
CA ALA A 44 -17.46 2.59 9.43
C ALA A 44 -17.13 3.95 10.10
N GLU A 45 -15.86 4.20 10.43
CA GLU A 45 -15.40 5.44 11.08
C GLU A 45 -15.10 6.52 10.03
N THR A 46 -16.15 7.15 9.50
CA THR A 46 -16.05 8.09 8.36
C THR A 46 -15.08 9.24 8.58
N ASP A 47 -14.91 9.71 9.82
CA ASP A 47 -14.04 10.84 10.18
C ASP A 47 -12.55 10.52 10.00
N ARG A 48 -12.19 9.24 9.86
CA ARG A 48 -10.83 8.81 9.51
C ARG A 48 -10.49 9.01 8.04
N PHE A 49 -11.46 9.33 7.20
CA PHE A 49 -11.30 9.37 5.76
C PHE A 49 -11.52 10.77 5.23
N ARG A 50 -10.69 11.18 4.28
CA ARG A 50 -10.82 12.49 3.63
C ARG A 50 -11.79 12.49 2.46
N SER A 51 -12.11 11.31 1.91
CA SER A 51 -12.93 11.17 0.72
C SER A 51 -13.40 9.74 0.52
N ARG A 52 -14.59 9.58 -0.05
CA ARG A 52 -15.18 8.31 -0.47
C ARG A 52 -15.44 8.32 -1.96
N VAL A 53 -15.15 7.21 -2.62
CA VAL A 53 -15.41 6.99 -4.04
C VAL A 53 -16.38 5.83 -4.19
N VAL A 54 -17.45 6.07 -4.95
CA VAL A 54 -18.40 5.03 -5.38
C VAL A 54 -18.00 4.60 -6.78
N MET A 55 -17.40 3.42 -6.92
CA MET A 55 -16.70 2.98 -8.14
C MET A 55 -17.59 3.02 -9.38
N ALA A 56 -18.86 2.66 -9.23
CA ALA A 56 -19.84 2.65 -10.32
C ALA A 56 -20.06 4.02 -10.96
N ARG A 57 -19.85 5.12 -10.23
CA ARG A 57 -20.00 6.49 -10.76
C ARG A 57 -18.85 6.91 -11.67
N HIS A 58 -17.73 6.20 -11.62
CA HIS A 58 -16.50 6.53 -12.34
C HIS A 58 -16.12 5.48 -13.38
N GLY A 59 -16.96 4.44 -13.59
CA GLY A 59 -16.64 3.34 -14.50
C GLY A 59 -15.55 2.39 -13.98
N PHE A 60 -15.21 2.47 -12.68
CA PHE A 60 -14.16 1.64 -12.06
C PHE A 60 -14.68 0.25 -11.63
N GLY A 61 -15.94 -0.08 -11.92
CA GLY A 61 -16.58 -1.33 -11.53
C GLY A 61 -17.69 -1.10 -10.51
N ARG A 62 -17.85 -2.03 -9.56
CA ARG A 62 -18.86 -1.99 -8.50
C ARG A 62 -18.20 -2.13 -7.13
N GLY A 63 -18.77 -1.47 -6.14
CA GLY A 63 -18.18 -1.31 -4.81
C GLY A 63 -17.77 0.14 -4.54
N GLU A 64 -17.00 0.32 -3.48
CA GLU A 64 -16.58 1.63 -3.00
C GLU A 64 -15.27 1.56 -2.22
N TYR A 65 -14.60 2.69 -2.13
CA TYR A 65 -13.40 2.82 -1.32
C TYR A 65 -13.32 4.20 -0.67
N GLN A 66 -12.60 4.26 0.46
CA GLN A 66 -12.36 5.49 1.19
C GLN A 66 -10.86 5.71 1.35
N TYR A 67 -10.40 6.94 1.11
CA TYR A 67 -9.01 7.32 1.35
C TYR A 67 -8.86 7.85 2.77
N PHE A 68 -7.90 7.30 3.53
CA PHE A 68 -7.63 7.78 4.89
C PHE A 68 -7.25 9.26 4.89
N ALA A 69 -7.52 9.97 5.98
CA ALA A 69 -6.95 11.28 6.31
C ALA A 69 -5.69 11.08 7.16
N TYR A 70 -4.94 12.17 7.39
CA TYR A 70 -3.95 12.18 8.46
C TYR A 70 -4.63 12.53 9.80
N PRO A 71 -4.17 11.97 10.93
CA PRO A 71 -3.15 10.93 11.05
C PRO A 71 -3.67 9.56 10.55
N LEU A 72 -2.76 8.74 10.01
CA LEU A 72 -3.09 7.38 9.59
C LEU A 72 -3.34 6.47 10.81
N PRO A 73 -4.14 5.39 10.66
CA PRO A 73 -4.20 4.35 11.68
C PRO A 73 -2.80 3.78 11.98
N THR A 74 -2.47 3.57 13.25
CA THR A 74 -1.12 3.18 13.70
C THR A 74 -0.56 1.98 12.95
N LEU A 75 -1.39 0.96 12.71
CA LEU A 75 -0.98 -0.24 11.98
C LEU A 75 -0.60 0.06 10.52
N VAL A 76 -1.40 0.88 9.82
CA VAL A 76 -1.14 1.28 8.43
C VAL A 76 0.15 2.10 8.35
N ASP A 77 0.33 3.06 9.26
CA ASP A 77 1.52 3.90 9.28
C ASP A 77 2.80 3.08 9.58
N THR A 78 2.73 2.20 10.57
CA THR A 78 3.85 1.32 10.96
C THR A 78 4.24 0.39 9.81
N LEU A 79 3.28 -0.26 9.15
CA LEU A 79 3.56 -1.11 7.99
C LEU A 79 4.26 -0.36 6.87
N ARG A 80 3.84 0.89 6.58
CA ARG A 80 4.50 1.71 5.54
C ARG A 80 5.96 2.01 5.91
N GLN A 81 6.22 2.34 7.17
CA GLN A 81 7.57 2.60 7.65
C GLN A 81 8.46 1.34 7.61
N ASP A 82 7.89 0.18 7.93
CA ASP A 82 8.65 -1.08 8.04
C ASP A 82 8.87 -1.77 6.68
N LEU A 83 7.91 -1.69 5.76
CA LEU A 83 8.03 -2.23 4.41
C LEU A 83 8.94 -1.40 3.52
N TYR A 84 8.92 -0.07 3.66
CA TYR A 84 9.62 0.82 2.73
C TYR A 84 11.13 0.52 2.58
N PRO A 85 11.92 0.34 3.67
CA PRO A 85 13.34 0.02 3.56
C PRO A 85 13.64 -1.29 2.82
N ARG A 86 12.69 -2.23 2.82
CA ARG A 86 12.79 -3.51 2.10
C ARG A 86 12.45 -3.36 0.62
N LEU A 87 11.52 -2.45 0.28
CA LEU A 87 11.05 -2.23 -1.09
C LEU A 87 11.94 -1.29 -1.91
N VAL A 88 12.61 -0.31 -1.27
CA VAL A 88 13.44 0.67 -1.99
C VAL A 88 14.58 0.06 -2.81
N PRO A 89 15.37 -0.91 -2.29
CA PRO A 89 16.42 -1.55 -3.09
C PRO A 89 15.88 -2.20 -4.36
N ILE A 90 14.72 -2.88 -4.26
CA ILE A 90 14.02 -3.51 -5.38
C ILE A 90 13.62 -2.45 -6.42
N ALA A 91 12.93 -1.39 -5.96
CA ALA A 91 12.47 -0.31 -6.83
C ALA A 91 13.64 0.38 -7.55
N ASN A 92 14.74 0.64 -6.85
CA ASN A 92 15.93 1.26 -7.45
C ASN A 92 16.67 0.33 -8.42
N ARG A 93 16.71 -0.98 -8.16
CA ARG A 93 17.23 -1.99 -9.09
C ARG A 93 16.42 -2.00 -10.39
N TRP A 94 15.10 -1.98 -10.29
CA TRP A 94 14.22 -1.91 -11.47
C TRP A 94 14.37 -0.60 -12.24
N GLN A 95 14.43 0.55 -11.56
CA GLN A 95 14.70 1.83 -12.22
C GLN A 95 16.01 1.77 -13.04
N ALA A 96 17.07 1.16 -12.48
CA ALA A 96 18.34 0.97 -13.19
C ALA A 96 18.19 0.07 -14.43
N ARG A 97 17.55 -1.10 -14.28
CA ARG A 97 17.31 -2.04 -15.41
C ARG A 97 16.46 -1.41 -16.52
N LEU A 98 15.53 -0.53 -16.17
CA LEU A 98 14.68 0.20 -17.11
C LEU A 98 15.35 1.46 -17.69
N GLY A 99 16.63 1.72 -17.39
CA GLY A 99 17.35 2.90 -17.88
C GLY A 99 16.84 4.23 -17.33
N LYS A 100 16.04 4.21 -16.25
CA LYS A 100 15.48 5.40 -15.63
C LYS A 100 16.47 5.98 -14.62
N ALA A 101 16.70 7.30 -14.68
CA ALA A 101 17.67 7.99 -13.81
C ALA A 101 17.18 8.15 -12.36
N ARG A 102 15.86 8.22 -12.15
CA ARG A 102 15.26 8.47 -10.82
C ARG A 102 15.65 7.37 -9.82
N ARG A 103 16.03 7.78 -8.60
CA ARG A 103 16.23 6.89 -7.46
C ARG A 103 15.37 7.34 -6.29
N PHE A 104 14.79 6.39 -5.59
CA PHE A 104 14.05 6.59 -4.36
C PHE A 104 15.03 6.66 -3.18
N PRO A 105 14.81 7.56 -2.21
CA PRO A 105 15.71 7.72 -1.06
C PRO A 105 15.61 6.52 -0.11
N ALA A 106 16.60 6.31 0.75
CA ALA A 106 16.63 5.16 1.64
C ALA A 106 15.56 5.18 2.75
N GLN A 107 15.01 6.36 3.08
CA GLN A 107 14.10 6.55 4.21
C GLN A 107 12.71 6.99 3.73
N HIS A 108 11.65 6.36 4.28
CA HIS A 108 10.25 6.66 3.92
C HIS A 108 9.90 8.14 4.12
N ARG A 109 10.37 8.74 5.22
CA ARG A 109 10.17 10.18 5.49
C ARG A 109 10.78 11.09 4.43
N ALA A 110 11.93 10.72 3.87
CA ALA A 110 12.59 11.51 2.83
C ALA A 110 11.83 11.40 1.51
N TYR A 111 11.25 10.24 1.23
CA TYR A 111 10.36 10.08 0.08
C TYR A 111 9.07 10.87 0.23
N LEU A 112 8.46 10.88 1.42
CA LEU A 112 7.30 11.72 1.69
C LEU A 112 7.62 13.22 1.52
N ALA A 113 8.78 13.67 2.00
CA ALA A 113 9.22 15.04 1.79
C ALA A 113 9.34 15.38 0.30
N GLN A 114 9.97 14.52 -0.51
CA GLN A 114 10.03 14.70 -1.97
C GLN A 114 8.64 14.75 -2.62
N CYS A 115 7.69 13.93 -2.14
CA CYS A 115 6.30 13.97 -2.61
C CYS A 115 5.62 15.31 -2.24
N HIS A 116 5.83 15.79 -1.00
CA HIS A 116 5.27 17.06 -0.54
C HIS A 116 5.85 18.25 -1.30
N ASP A 117 7.15 18.25 -1.57
CA ASP A 117 7.81 19.27 -2.41
C ASP A 117 7.23 19.27 -3.84
N GLY A 118 6.78 18.10 -4.32
CA GLY A 118 6.04 17.93 -5.57
C GLY A 118 4.53 18.21 -5.47
N GLY A 119 4.04 18.75 -4.37
CA GLY A 119 2.62 19.08 -4.14
C GLY A 119 1.72 17.91 -3.75
N GLN A 120 2.26 16.70 -3.58
CA GLN A 120 1.51 15.50 -3.20
C GLN A 120 1.40 15.35 -1.69
N CYS A 121 0.64 16.21 -1.03
CA CYS A 121 0.53 16.26 0.44
C CYS A 121 -0.56 15.37 1.05
N ARG A 122 -1.32 14.64 0.22
CA ARG A 122 -2.45 13.81 0.70
C ARG A 122 -1.97 12.38 0.96
N PRO A 123 -2.46 11.70 2.02
CA PRO A 123 -2.10 10.31 2.27
C PRO A 123 -2.57 9.40 1.13
N THR A 124 -1.79 8.42 0.70
CA THR A 124 -2.24 7.48 -0.35
C THR A 124 -3.00 6.24 0.12
N PRO A 125 -2.94 5.78 1.40
CA PRO A 125 -3.68 4.59 1.83
C PRO A 125 -5.19 4.75 1.69
N LEU A 126 -5.84 3.67 1.27
CA LEU A 126 -7.28 3.57 1.12
C LEU A 126 -7.77 2.21 1.62
N LEU A 127 -9.05 2.12 1.93
CA LEU A 127 -9.74 0.88 2.29
C LEU A 127 -10.90 0.67 1.33
N LEU A 128 -10.93 -0.49 0.66
CA LEU A 128 -11.99 -0.88 -0.27
C LEU A 128 -13.04 -1.73 0.45
N ARG A 129 -14.30 -1.59 0.04
CA ARG A 129 -15.41 -2.42 0.48
C ARG A 129 -16.15 -2.98 -0.74
N TYR A 130 -16.08 -4.30 -0.86
CA TYR A 130 -16.79 -5.09 -1.85
C TYR A 130 -17.88 -5.92 -1.18
N ARG A 131 -19.06 -5.96 -1.79
CA ARG A 131 -20.16 -6.89 -1.48
C ARG A 131 -20.19 -8.03 -2.50
N PRO A 132 -20.97 -9.10 -2.26
CA PRO A 132 -21.17 -10.13 -3.27
C PRO A 132 -21.58 -9.53 -4.63
N GLY A 133 -20.83 -9.86 -5.68
CA GLY A 133 -21.04 -9.35 -7.05
C GLY A 133 -20.39 -8.00 -7.36
N ASP A 134 -19.75 -7.35 -6.39
CA ASP A 134 -18.91 -6.18 -6.65
C ASP A 134 -17.57 -6.61 -7.26
N TYR A 135 -16.94 -5.71 -8.03
CA TYR A 135 -15.70 -5.99 -8.76
C TYR A 135 -14.95 -4.72 -9.11
N ASN A 136 -13.65 -4.83 -9.33
CA ASN A 136 -12.84 -3.78 -9.94
C ASN A 136 -12.66 -4.05 -11.43
N CYS A 137 -12.83 -3.04 -12.27
CA CYS A 137 -12.52 -3.15 -13.68
C CYS A 137 -11.01 -3.36 -13.88
N LEU A 138 -10.63 -4.05 -14.96
CA LEU A 138 -9.22 -4.12 -15.35
C LEU A 138 -8.73 -2.70 -15.71
N HIS A 139 -7.67 -2.26 -15.05
CA HIS A 139 -7.03 -0.97 -15.27
C HIS A 139 -5.55 -1.04 -14.92
N GLN A 140 -4.83 0.01 -15.28
CA GLN A 140 -3.47 0.28 -14.84
C GLN A 140 -3.50 1.52 -13.94
N ASP A 141 -2.89 1.42 -12.76
CA ASP A 141 -2.71 2.57 -11.87
C ASP A 141 -1.87 3.67 -12.55
N LEU A 142 -2.23 4.93 -12.30
CA LEU A 142 -1.61 6.13 -12.86
C LEU A 142 -0.34 6.56 -12.11
#